data_AF-A0A2S9TMK2-F1
#
_entry.id   AF-A0A2S9TMK2-F1
#
_cell.length_a   1.000
_cell.length_b   1.000
_cell.length_c   1.000
_cell.angle_alpha   90.00
_cell.angle_beta   90.00
_cell.angle_gamma   90.00
#
_symmetry.space_group_name_H-M   'P 1'
#
loop_
_entity.id
_entity.type
_entity.pdbx_description
1 polymer ?
#
loop_
_entity_poly.entity_id
_entity_poly.type
_entity_poly.pdbx_seq_one_letter_code
_entity_poly.pdbx_strand_id
1 'polypeptide(L)'
;MPTKILTLSGEKNTWYPNSVTILENYLSSLIKPNEYFDISKCKGIRKNLAYNLQYIEFLDRVIKDIKLSSVLYTQNFKIFLIVGSSIIESIFHYLVVSNGHAKTTNLKEVESYESRDYIIGSKTFKNKTQIHVKLDIPINVEMTFDQMSKKVESKKLLGDSFGFYSKINPLRQLRNKIHIHSSDNALDTDWYNFSRKEYSLIREVLYSVLISEIFEYDHKDIFKFLDIPI
;
A
#
# COMPACT_ATOMS: atom_id res chain seq x y z
N MET A 1 26.83 25.36 -0.76
CA MET A 1 25.84 26.06 0.09
C MET A 1 25.62 25.24 1.34
N PRO A 2 25.75 25.80 2.55
CA PRO A 2 25.47 25.05 3.76
C PRO A 2 23.96 24.79 3.82
N THR A 3 23.58 23.52 3.74
CA THR A 3 22.20 23.07 3.91
C THR A 3 21.74 23.54 5.28
N LYS A 4 20.80 24.48 5.33
CA LYS A 4 20.12 24.86 6.57
C LYS A 4 19.57 23.57 7.17
N ILE A 5 20.11 23.19 8.32
CA ILE A 5 19.64 22.04 9.08
C ILE A 5 18.17 22.32 9.41
N LEU A 6 17.27 21.44 8.99
CA LEU A 6 15.88 21.46 9.42
C LEU A 6 15.84 21.08 10.90
N THR A 7 16.06 22.05 11.79
CA THR A 7 15.70 21.89 13.20
C THR A 7 14.18 21.95 13.29
N LEU A 8 13.57 20.80 13.57
CA LEU A 8 12.15 20.71 13.92
C LEU A 8 11.90 21.61 15.14
N SER A 9 10.82 22.37 15.12
CA SER A 9 10.52 23.36 16.16
C SER A 9 10.36 22.68 17.52
N GLY A 10 11.25 22.99 18.48
CA GLY A 10 11.04 22.71 19.91
C GLY A 10 11.79 21.51 20.51
N GLU A 11 12.53 20.72 19.73
CA GLU A 11 13.29 19.58 20.28
C GLU A 11 14.78 19.91 20.48
N LYS A 12 15.33 19.54 21.65
CA LYS A 12 16.75 19.72 21.99
C LYS A 12 17.67 18.75 21.25
N ASN A 13 17.13 17.65 20.73
CA ASN A 13 17.86 16.60 20.02
C ASN A 13 17.35 16.48 18.59
N THR A 14 18.20 15.98 17.69
CA THR A 14 17.79 15.65 16.32
C THR A 14 16.83 14.46 16.34
N TRP A 15 15.59 14.68 15.89
CA TRP A 15 14.63 13.60 15.66
C TRP A 15 15.01 12.78 14.43
N TYR A 16 14.78 11.48 14.48
CA TYR A 16 14.93 10.56 13.36
C TYR A 16 13.84 9.48 13.45
N PRO A 17 13.26 9.02 12.33
CA PRO A 17 12.25 7.96 12.35
C PRO A 17 12.85 6.64 12.86
N ASN A 18 11.98 5.69 13.20
CA ASN A 18 12.41 4.36 13.63
C ASN A 18 13.40 3.74 12.64
N SER A 19 14.42 3.07 13.17
CA SER A 19 15.43 2.43 12.33
C SER A 19 14.82 1.29 11.51
N VAL A 20 15.31 1.11 10.29
CA VAL A 20 14.92 0.00 9.41
C VAL A 20 15.07 -1.34 10.12
N THR A 21 16.11 -1.53 10.93
CA THR A 21 16.34 -2.76 11.70
C THR A 21 15.22 -3.04 12.69
N ILE A 22 14.74 -2.04 13.44
CA ILE A 22 13.63 -2.21 14.38
C ILE A 22 12.35 -2.60 13.62
N LEU A 23 12.08 -1.93 12.49
CA LEU A 23 10.92 -2.22 11.65
C LEU A 23 11.01 -3.62 11.01
N GLU A 24 12.17 -4.03 10.51
CA GLU A 24 12.38 -5.39 9.99
C GLU A 24 12.16 -6.46 11.07
N ASN A 25 12.65 -6.22 12.29
CA ASN A 25 12.45 -7.10 13.43
C ASN A 25 10.96 -7.22 13.78
N TYR A 26 10.24 -6.10 13.84
CA TYR A 26 8.78 -6.09 14.01
C TYR A 26 8.10 -6.96 12.95
N LEU A 27 8.37 -6.69 11.66
CA LEU A 27 7.74 -7.38 10.54
C LEU A 27 8.09 -8.87 10.46
N SER A 28 9.21 -9.29 11.07
CA SER A 28 9.62 -10.70 11.13
C SER A 28 8.71 -11.58 12.00
N SER A 29 7.92 -10.97 12.90
CA SER A 29 6.90 -11.69 13.68
C SER A 29 5.78 -12.26 12.81
N LEU A 30 5.44 -11.57 11.71
CA LEU A 30 4.43 -12.00 10.74
C LEU A 30 5.05 -12.66 9.49
N ILE A 31 6.04 -12.00 8.88
CA ILE A 31 6.56 -12.35 7.55
C ILE A 31 7.71 -13.35 7.69
N LYS A 32 7.33 -14.62 7.79
CA LYS A 32 8.21 -15.78 8.00
C LYS A 32 8.24 -16.68 6.76
N PRO A 33 9.34 -17.41 6.50
CA PRO A 33 9.38 -18.37 5.40
C PRO A 33 8.30 -19.44 5.54
N ASN A 34 7.71 -19.86 4.43
CA ASN A 34 6.70 -20.92 4.35
C ASN A 34 6.75 -21.58 2.96
N GLU A 35 5.79 -22.47 2.66
CA GLU A 35 5.75 -23.19 1.37
C GLU A 35 5.62 -22.26 0.14
N TYR A 36 5.11 -21.03 0.32
CA TYR A 36 4.92 -20.05 -0.76
C TYR A 36 6.03 -18.99 -0.83
N PHE A 37 6.69 -18.70 0.30
CA PHE A 37 7.71 -17.66 0.40
C PHE A 37 9.01 -18.21 0.99
N ASP A 38 10.07 -18.18 0.17
CA ASP A 38 11.42 -18.48 0.64
C ASP A 38 12.00 -17.36 1.52
N ILE A 39 13.13 -17.66 2.18
CA ILE A 39 13.83 -16.75 3.09
C ILE A 39 14.19 -15.42 2.41
N SER A 40 14.63 -15.47 1.15
CA SER A 40 15.06 -14.30 0.39
C SER A 40 13.86 -13.38 0.09
N LYS A 41 12.74 -13.95 -0.37
CA LYS A 41 11.50 -13.22 -0.61
C LYS A 41 10.97 -12.58 0.67
N CYS A 42 10.91 -13.31 1.78
CA CYS A 42 10.48 -12.75 3.06
C CYS A 42 11.39 -11.61 3.53
N LYS A 43 12.72 -11.72 3.32
CA LYS A 43 13.66 -10.63 3.62
C LYS A 43 13.41 -9.41 2.72
N GLY A 44 13.19 -9.61 1.43
CA GLY A 44 12.89 -8.54 0.48
C GLY A 44 11.62 -7.78 0.83
N ILE A 45 10.53 -8.51 1.15
CA ILE A 45 9.25 -7.92 1.57
C ILE A 45 9.45 -7.09 2.85
N ARG A 46 10.10 -7.65 3.88
CA ARG A 46 10.35 -6.95 5.15
C ARG A 46 11.14 -5.65 4.96
N LYS A 47 12.20 -5.67 4.13
CA LYS A 47 12.98 -4.46 3.82
C LYS A 47 12.15 -3.40 3.13
N ASN A 48 11.42 -3.77 2.09
CA ASN A 48 10.58 -2.82 1.35
C ASN A 48 9.53 -2.20 2.27
N LEU A 49 8.87 -3.02 3.10
CA LEU A 49 7.94 -2.53 4.11
C LEU A 49 8.60 -1.60 5.12
N ALA A 50 9.76 -1.97 5.66
CA ALA A 50 10.50 -1.14 6.61
C ALA A 50 10.91 0.22 6.03
N TYR A 51 11.36 0.29 4.77
CA TYR A 51 11.66 1.56 4.10
C TYR A 51 10.43 2.44 3.96
N ASN A 52 9.30 1.86 3.55
CA ASN A 52 8.06 2.62 3.37
C ASN A 52 7.46 3.05 4.72
N LEU A 53 7.56 2.24 5.77
CA LEU A 53 7.13 2.60 7.13
C LEU A 53 7.96 3.75 7.69
N GLN A 54 9.29 3.71 7.53
CA GLN A 54 10.17 4.79 7.92
C GLN A 54 9.83 6.09 7.17
N TYR A 55 9.51 5.99 5.87
CA TYR A 55 9.10 7.15 5.07
C TYR A 55 7.75 7.72 5.52
N ILE A 56 6.78 6.86 5.87
CA ILE A 56 5.47 7.26 6.41
C ILE A 56 5.64 8.02 7.74
N GLU A 57 6.52 7.57 8.62
CA GLU A 57 6.85 8.27 9.87
C GLU A 57 7.49 9.64 9.61
N PHE A 58 8.39 9.72 8.64
CA PHE A 58 8.96 11.00 8.20
C PHE A 58 7.88 11.95 7.65
N LEU A 59 6.99 11.47 6.78
CA LEU A 59 5.91 12.27 6.22
C LEU A 59 4.97 12.80 7.30
N ASP A 60 4.67 11.97 8.31
CA ASP A 60 3.87 12.38 9.46
C ASP A 60 4.50 13.57 10.22
N ARG A 61 5.82 13.53 10.48
CA ARG A 61 6.53 14.67 11.08
C ARG A 61 6.56 15.90 10.18
N VAL A 62 6.76 15.73 8.87
CA VAL A 62 6.70 16.85 7.90
C VAL A 62 5.34 17.55 7.98
N ILE A 63 4.24 16.78 8.05
CA ILE A 63 2.88 17.31 8.15
C ILE A 63 2.65 18.02 9.50
N LYS A 64 3.23 17.52 10.60
CA LYS A 64 3.00 18.06 11.95
C LYS A 64 3.86 19.28 12.27
N ASP A 65 5.11 19.28 11.85
CA ASP A 65 6.12 20.21 12.37
C ASP A 65 6.47 21.33 11.39
N ILE A 66 6.24 21.11 10.09
CA ILE A 66 6.59 22.09 9.06
C ILE A 66 5.35 22.91 8.71
N LYS A 67 5.51 24.23 8.67
CA LYS A 67 4.46 25.12 8.14
C LYS A 67 4.37 24.96 6.62
N LEU A 68 3.44 24.12 6.18
CA LEU A 68 3.17 23.86 4.77
C LEU A 68 2.10 24.82 4.22
N SER A 69 2.18 25.14 2.92
CA SER A 69 1.04 25.71 2.21
C SER A 69 -0.06 24.65 2.09
N SER A 70 -1.29 25.09 1.86
CA SER A 70 -2.42 24.18 1.65
C SER A 70 -2.18 23.18 0.52
N VAL A 71 -1.51 23.59 -0.56
CA VAL A 71 -1.17 22.70 -1.69
C VAL A 71 -0.20 21.62 -1.25
N LEU A 72 0.82 21.99 -0.46
CA LEU A 72 1.79 21.03 0.07
C LEU A 72 1.14 20.07 1.07
N TYR A 73 0.16 20.50 1.87
CA TYR A 73 -0.62 19.58 2.71
C TYR A 73 -1.35 18.53 1.87
N THR A 74 -2.12 18.94 0.87
CA THR A 74 -2.83 18.01 -0.03
C THR A 74 -1.87 17.01 -0.68
N GLN A 75 -0.73 17.48 -1.20
CA GLN A 75 0.27 16.60 -1.83
C GLN A 75 0.87 15.60 -0.82
N ASN A 76 1.18 16.05 0.40
CA ASN A 76 1.67 15.15 1.45
C ASN A 76 0.60 14.13 1.87
N PHE A 77 -0.67 14.52 1.97
CA PHE A 77 -1.77 13.57 2.26
C PHE A 77 -1.91 12.52 1.16
N LYS A 78 -1.83 12.93 -0.11
CA LYS A 78 -1.86 12.00 -1.24
C LYS A 78 -0.69 11.02 -1.19
N ILE A 79 0.54 11.50 -1.00
CA ILE A 79 1.73 10.63 -0.92
C ILE A 79 1.59 9.67 0.27
N PHE A 80 1.14 10.16 1.42
CA PHE A 80 0.89 9.31 2.59
C PHE A 80 -0.10 8.19 2.26
N LEU A 81 -1.18 8.50 1.53
CA LEU A 81 -2.16 7.52 1.09
C LEU A 81 -1.58 6.50 0.12
N ILE A 82 -0.77 6.92 -0.87
CA ILE A 82 -0.09 6.05 -1.83
C ILE A 82 0.80 5.04 -1.10
N VAL A 83 1.69 5.56 -0.25
CA VAL A 83 2.69 4.75 0.45
C VAL A 83 2.02 3.85 1.48
N GLY A 84 1.07 4.39 2.26
CA GLY A 84 0.29 3.62 3.24
C GLY A 84 -0.52 2.50 2.60
N SER A 85 -1.15 2.76 1.46
CA SER A 85 -1.88 1.73 0.71
C SER A 85 -0.94 0.63 0.19
N SER A 86 0.26 1.01 -0.28
CA SER A 86 1.26 0.04 -0.76
C SER A 86 1.78 -0.86 0.36
N ILE A 87 1.94 -0.33 1.57
CA ILE A 87 2.27 -1.11 2.78
C ILE A 87 1.17 -2.14 3.07
N ILE A 88 -0.08 -1.70 3.13
CA ILE A 88 -1.24 -2.57 3.39
C ILE A 88 -1.37 -3.62 2.28
N GLU A 89 -1.20 -3.22 1.01
CA GLU A 89 -1.23 -4.09 -0.16
C GLU A 89 -0.19 -5.23 -0.04
N SER A 90 1.04 -4.91 0.38
CA SER A 90 2.09 -5.89 0.58
C SER A 90 1.83 -6.85 1.75
N ILE A 91 1.27 -6.35 2.87
CA ILE A 91 0.85 -7.20 4.00
C ILE A 91 -0.28 -8.13 3.57
N PHE A 92 -1.30 -7.61 2.87
CA PHE A 92 -2.43 -8.40 2.38
C PHE A 92 -1.98 -9.46 1.38
N HIS A 93 -1.04 -9.13 0.49
CA HIS A 93 -0.45 -10.10 -0.42
C HIS A 93 0.19 -11.26 0.35
N TYR A 94 1.03 -10.97 1.34
CA TYR A 94 1.64 -12.01 2.16
C TYR A 94 0.58 -12.87 2.86
N LEU A 95 -0.40 -12.26 3.52
CA LEU A 95 -1.47 -12.98 4.21
C LEU A 95 -2.27 -13.88 3.27
N VAL A 96 -2.70 -13.38 2.12
CA VAL A 96 -3.51 -14.14 1.17
C VAL A 96 -2.72 -15.32 0.59
N VAL A 97 -1.48 -15.09 0.19
CA VAL A 97 -0.66 -16.13 -0.45
C VAL A 97 -0.21 -17.17 0.57
N SER A 98 0.24 -16.75 1.76
CA SER A 98 0.69 -17.67 2.81
C SER A 98 -0.42 -18.58 3.35
N ASN A 99 -1.69 -18.17 3.22
CA ASN A 99 -2.86 -18.96 3.57
C ASN A 99 -3.43 -19.77 2.38
N GLY A 100 -2.67 -19.93 1.28
CA GLY A 100 -3.09 -20.73 0.13
C GLY A 100 -4.29 -20.14 -0.63
N HIS A 101 -4.52 -18.82 -0.53
CA HIS A 101 -5.64 -18.13 -1.18
C HIS A 101 -5.20 -17.31 -2.39
N ALA A 102 -3.99 -17.53 -2.88
CA ALA A 102 -3.48 -16.91 -4.10
C ALA A 102 -4.44 -17.14 -5.28
N LYS A 103 -4.51 -16.16 -6.19
CA LYS A 103 -5.18 -16.37 -7.47
C LYS A 103 -4.26 -17.21 -8.35
N THR A 104 -4.79 -18.26 -8.94
CA THR A 104 -4.04 -19.14 -9.84
C THR A 104 -4.59 -19.10 -11.25
N THR A 105 -3.74 -19.45 -12.22
CA THR A 105 -4.12 -19.66 -13.62
C THR A 105 -3.40 -20.89 -14.15
N ASN A 106 -4.03 -21.59 -15.08
CA ASN A 106 -3.39 -22.60 -15.91
C ASN A 106 -3.00 -22.03 -17.29
N LEU A 107 -3.12 -20.72 -17.52
CA LEU A 107 -2.75 -20.07 -18.76
C LEU A 107 -1.58 -19.13 -18.51
N LYS A 108 -0.44 -19.40 -19.16
CA LYS A 108 0.71 -18.50 -19.16
C LYS A 108 0.78 -17.80 -20.51
N GLU A 109 0.72 -16.47 -20.50
CA GLU A 109 0.91 -15.68 -21.72
C GLU A 109 2.33 -15.90 -22.25
N VAL A 110 2.43 -16.21 -23.54
CA VAL A 110 3.70 -16.44 -24.24
C VAL A 110 3.99 -15.28 -25.18
N GLU A 111 2.97 -14.79 -25.88
CA GLU A 111 3.09 -13.65 -26.78
C GLU A 111 1.82 -12.81 -26.78
N SER A 112 1.99 -11.51 -27.04
CA SER A 112 0.90 -10.59 -27.30
C SER A 112 1.19 -9.79 -28.57
N TYR A 113 0.20 -9.70 -29.44
CA TYR A 113 0.26 -8.89 -30.65
C TYR A 113 -0.81 -7.81 -30.59
N GLU A 114 -0.40 -6.57 -30.82
CA GLU A 114 -1.32 -5.46 -31.02
C GLU A 114 -1.11 -4.91 -32.43
N SER A 115 -2.19 -4.81 -33.21
CA SER A 115 -2.14 -4.13 -34.49
C SER A 115 -1.94 -2.63 -34.28
N ARG A 116 -1.51 -1.93 -35.33
CA ARG A 116 -1.74 -0.48 -35.40
C ARG A 116 -3.24 -0.20 -35.48
N ASP A 117 -3.62 1.03 -35.20
CA ASP A 117 -4.98 1.50 -35.44
C ASP A 117 -5.27 1.50 -36.95
N TYR A 118 -6.44 1.04 -37.35
CA TYR A 118 -6.89 1.03 -38.75
C TYR A 118 -8.38 1.37 -38.87
N ILE A 119 -8.79 1.88 -40.02
CA ILE A 119 -10.16 2.38 -40.23
C ILE A 119 -10.96 1.36 -41.05
N ILE A 120 -12.17 1.02 -40.60
CA ILE A 120 -13.18 0.32 -41.42
C ILE A 120 -14.45 1.19 -41.42
N GLY A 121 -14.82 1.69 -42.61
CA GLY A 121 -15.90 2.67 -42.74
C GLY A 121 -15.55 3.98 -42.04
N SER A 122 -16.37 4.41 -41.07
CA SER A 122 -16.16 5.62 -40.28
C SER A 122 -15.59 5.38 -38.87
N LYS A 123 -15.21 4.13 -38.54
CA LYS A 123 -14.75 3.75 -37.20
C LYS A 123 -13.29 3.30 -37.22
N THR A 124 -12.56 3.65 -36.17
CA THR A 124 -11.19 3.20 -35.91
C THR A 124 -11.22 1.92 -35.09
N PHE A 125 -10.41 0.95 -35.48
CA PHE A 125 -10.30 -0.37 -34.88
C PHE A 125 -8.85 -0.68 -34.53
N LYS A 126 -8.67 -1.55 -33.53
CA LYS A 126 -7.38 -2.11 -33.13
C LYS A 126 -7.59 -3.57 -32.73
N ASN A 127 -6.78 -4.48 -33.25
CA ASN A 127 -6.79 -5.89 -32.86
C ASN A 127 -5.75 -6.14 -31.78
N LYS A 128 -6.14 -6.89 -30.74
CA LYS A 128 -5.25 -7.42 -29.71
C LYS A 128 -5.40 -8.94 -29.65
N THR A 129 -4.31 -9.65 -29.87
CA THR A 129 -4.24 -11.12 -29.80
C THR A 129 -3.28 -11.51 -28.70
N GLN A 130 -3.70 -12.40 -27.79
CA GLN A 130 -2.85 -12.97 -26.75
C GLN A 130 -2.76 -14.47 -26.92
N ILE A 131 -1.54 -15.00 -27.02
CA ILE A 131 -1.26 -16.42 -27.15
C ILE A 131 -0.84 -16.94 -25.78
N HIS A 132 -1.53 -17.98 -25.33
CA HIS A 132 -1.29 -18.60 -24.03
C HIS A 132 -0.90 -20.06 -24.20
N VAL A 133 0.07 -20.52 -23.41
CA VAL A 133 0.31 -21.94 -23.19
C VAL A 133 -0.53 -22.40 -22.01
N LYS A 134 -1.20 -23.56 -22.16
CA LYS A 134 -1.90 -24.21 -21.07
C LYS A 134 -0.91 -25.03 -20.26
N LEU A 135 -0.86 -24.78 -18.95
CA LEU A 135 0.00 -25.47 -18.00
C LEU A 135 -0.79 -26.58 -17.31
N ASP A 136 -0.14 -27.72 -17.07
CA ASP A 136 -0.70 -28.83 -16.30
C ASP A 136 -0.82 -28.48 -14.81
N ILE A 137 0.14 -27.68 -14.30
CA ILE A 137 0.17 -27.20 -12.92
C ILE A 137 -0.18 -25.70 -12.92
N PRO A 138 -1.23 -25.27 -12.19
CA PRO A 138 -1.56 -23.86 -12.05
C PRO A 138 -0.43 -23.06 -11.40
N ILE A 139 -0.22 -21.84 -11.89
CA ILE A 139 0.75 -20.89 -11.32
C ILE A 139 0.01 -19.74 -10.64
N ASN A 140 0.67 -19.14 -9.63
CA ASN A 140 0.17 -17.92 -9.01
C ASN A 140 0.22 -16.75 -10.00
N VAL A 141 -0.84 -15.96 -10.04
CA VAL A 141 -0.89 -14.69 -10.78
C VAL A 141 -1.04 -13.52 -9.83
N GLU A 142 -0.56 -12.38 -10.27
CA GLU A 142 -0.69 -11.13 -9.53
C GLU A 142 -2.17 -10.81 -9.25
N MET A 143 -2.43 -10.39 -8.01
CA MET A 143 -3.74 -9.94 -7.58
C MET A 143 -3.71 -8.43 -7.41
N THR A 144 -4.79 -7.76 -7.78
CA THR A 144 -4.94 -6.33 -7.49
C THR A 144 -5.19 -6.12 -6.00
N PHE A 145 -4.87 -4.92 -5.49
CA PHE A 145 -5.26 -4.51 -4.12
C PHE A 145 -6.74 -4.79 -3.81
N ASP A 146 -7.64 -4.60 -4.79
CA ASP A 146 -9.06 -4.90 -4.65
C ASP A 146 -9.35 -6.37 -4.38
N GLN A 147 -8.73 -7.27 -5.16
CA GLN A 147 -8.89 -8.71 -5.02
C GLN A 147 -8.33 -9.20 -3.69
N MET A 148 -7.16 -8.69 -3.29
CA MET A 148 -6.53 -9.06 -2.01
C MET A 148 -7.35 -8.57 -0.83
N SER A 149 -7.85 -7.33 -0.85
CA SER A 149 -8.70 -6.76 0.20
C SER A 149 -9.96 -7.60 0.43
N LYS A 150 -10.65 -7.98 -0.66
CA LYS A 150 -11.85 -8.85 -0.59
C LYS A 150 -11.54 -10.21 0.04
N LYS A 151 -10.38 -10.80 -0.28
CA LYS A 151 -9.95 -12.09 0.30
C LYS A 151 -9.64 -11.93 1.79
N VAL A 152 -8.90 -10.90 2.17
CA VAL A 152 -8.59 -10.60 3.58
C VAL A 152 -9.85 -10.39 4.40
N GLU A 153 -10.83 -9.66 3.90
CA GLU A 153 -12.14 -9.44 4.54
C GLU A 153 -12.95 -10.74 4.68
N SER A 154 -13.13 -11.47 3.58
CA SER A 154 -13.98 -12.68 3.55
C SER A 154 -13.39 -13.87 4.31
N LYS A 155 -12.06 -13.95 4.40
CA LYS A 155 -11.33 -15.02 5.09
C LYS A 155 -10.84 -14.62 6.48
N LYS A 156 -11.15 -13.41 6.94
CA LYS A 156 -10.77 -12.89 8.25
C LYS A 156 -9.26 -12.97 8.54
N LEU A 157 -8.43 -12.68 7.55
CA LEU A 157 -6.97 -12.86 7.63
C LEU A 157 -6.21 -11.85 8.52
N LEU A 158 -6.91 -10.89 9.14
CA LEU A 158 -6.36 -9.93 10.10
C LEU A 158 -6.75 -10.27 11.55
N GLY A 159 -7.42 -11.40 11.74
CA GLY A 159 -8.01 -11.78 13.02
C GLY A 159 -9.54 -11.64 13.03
N ASP A 160 -10.22 -12.54 13.74
CA ASP A 160 -11.69 -12.52 13.84
C ASP A 160 -12.20 -11.28 14.58
N SER A 161 -11.39 -10.77 15.51
CA SER A 161 -11.70 -9.59 16.32
C SER A 161 -11.34 -8.26 15.64
N PHE A 162 -10.81 -8.28 14.41
CA PHE A 162 -10.37 -7.07 13.72
C PHE A 162 -11.55 -6.14 13.37
N GLY A 163 -11.75 -5.11 14.19
CA GLY A 163 -12.89 -4.17 14.09
C GLY A 163 -12.89 -3.23 12.88
N PHE A 164 -11.82 -3.24 12.08
CA PHE A 164 -11.60 -2.26 11.01
C PHE A 164 -11.86 -2.79 9.60
N TYR A 165 -12.42 -4.00 9.46
CA TYR A 165 -12.79 -4.56 8.14
C TYR A 165 -13.67 -3.61 7.32
N SER A 166 -14.61 -2.91 7.95
CA SER A 166 -15.51 -1.96 7.28
C SER A 166 -14.78 -0.77 6.64
N LYS A 167 -13.56 -0.44 7.12
CA LYS A 167 -12.75 0.69 6.64
C LYS A 167 -11.79 0.31 5.49
N ILE A 168 -11.61 -0.98 5.21
CA ILE A 168 -10.78 -1.46 4.10
C ILE A 168 -11.41 -1.09 2.74
N ASN A 169 -12.72 -1.27 2.58
CA ASN A 169 -13.40 -0.91 1.33
C ASN A 169 -13.29 0.59 0.97
N PRO A 170 -13.57 1.54 1.88
CA PRO A 170 -13.29 2.96 1.65
C PRO A 170 -11.84 3.24 1.25
N LEU A 171 -10.87 2.62 1.92
CA LEU A 171 -9.45 2.79 1.59
C LEU A 171 -9.14 2.32 0.16
N ARG A 172 -9.66 1.16 -0.22
CA ARG A 172 -9.54 0.60 -1.58
C ARG A 172 -10.09 1.55 -2.64
N GLN A 173 -11.24 2.18 -2.38
CA GLN A 173 -11.81 3.17 -3.30
C GLN A 173 -10.90 4.40 -3.43
N LEU A 174 -10.32 4.88 -2.33
CA LEU A 174 -9.37 6.00 -2.36
C LEU A 174 -8.11 5.66 -3.15
N ARG A 175 -7.56 4.45 -3.01
CA ARG A 175 -6.40 3.99 -3.78
C ARG A 175 -6.64 4.08 -5.28
N ASN A 176 -7.84 3.72 -5.74
CA ASN A 176 -8.20 3.79 -7.15
C ASN A 176 -8.32 5.24 -7.69
N LYS A 177 -8.53 6.24 -6.82
CA LYS A 177 -8.63 7.66 -7.22
C LYS A 177 -7.27 8.34 -7.43
N ILE A 178 -6.16 7.67 -7.16
CA ILE A 178 -4.81 8.26 -7.25
C ILE A 178 -4.37 8.49 -8.72
N HIS A 179 -5.03 7.87 -9.69
CA HIS A 179 -4.70 7.99 -11.11
C HIS A 179 -4.98 9.41 -11.64
N ILE A 180 -3.92 10.22 -11.75
CA ILE A 180 -3.95 11.65 -12.14
C ILE A 180 -4.59 11.89 -13.53
N HIS A 181 -4.58 10.89 -14.41
CA HIS A 181 -5.09 11.01 -15.78
C HIS A 181 -6.60 10.78 -15.91
N SER A 182 -7.31 10.51 -14.81
CA SER A 182 -8.75 10.22 -14.80
C SER A 182 -9.63 11.44 -14.57
N SER A 183 -9.06 12.66 -14.60
CA SER A 183 -9.81 13.89 -14.35
C SER A 183 -10.70 14.25 -15.54
N ASP A 184 -11.96 13.81 -15.50
CA ASP A 184 -12.96 14.11 -16.53
C ASP A 184 -13.43 15.59 -16.49
N ASN A 185 -13.12 16.32 -15.42
CA ASN A 185 -13.46 17.73 -15.27
C ASN A 185 -12.49 18.50 -14.34
N ALA A 186 -12.55 19.84 -14.37
CA ALA A 186 -11.66 20.74 -13.62
C ALA A 186 -11.78 20.66 -12.09
N LEU A 187 -12.78 19.94 -11.57
CA LEU A 187 -12.99 19.71 -10.13
C LEU A 187 -12.42 18.37 -9.67
N ASP A 188 -11.98 17.50 -10.57
CA ASP A 188 -11.37 16.20 -10.27
C ASP A 188 -9.85 16.32 -10.09
N THR A 189 -9.42 17.34 -9.35
CA THR A 189 -8.00 17.54 -9.00
C THR A 189 -7.69 16.90 -7.65
N ASP A 190 -6.43 16.55 -7.44
CA ASP A 190 -5.95 16.05 -6.15
C ASP A 190 -6.33 16.97 -4.98
N TRP A 191 -6.42 18.28 -5.23
CA TRP A 191 -6.85 19.28 -4.25
C TRP A 191 -8.23 18.98 -3.66
N TYR A 192 -9.19 18.57 -4.48
CA TYR A 192 -10.54 18.24 -4.03
C TYR A 192 -10.67 16.80 -3.54
N ASN A 193 -9.80 15.90 -4.02
CA ASN A 193 -9.86 14.47 -3.72
C ASN A 193 -9.12 14.06 -2.44
N PHE A 194 -8.15 14.85 -1.97
CA PHE A 194 -7.34 14.52 -0.80
C PHE A 194 -7.40 15.60 0.27
N SER A 195 -8.07 15.27 1.37
CA SER A 195 -8.19 16.14 2.53
C SER A 195 -7.67 15.44 3.80
N ARG A 196 -7.80 16.13 4.94
CA ARG A 196 -7.52 15.56 6.26
C ARG A 196 -8.36 14.31 6.53
N LYS A 197 -9.56 14.19 5.95
CA LYS A 197 -10.44 13.01 6.14
C LYS A 197 -9.81 11.74 5.57
N GLU A 198 -9.34 11.80 4.32
CA GLU A 198 -8.69 10.67 3.65
C GLU A 198 -7.37 10.31 4.34
N TYR A 199 -6.61 11.32 4.78
CA TYR A 199 -5.40 11.15 5.57
C TYR A 199 -5.66 10.46 6.92
N SER A 200 -6.70 10.86 7.66
CA SER A 200 -7.09 10.19 8.90
C SER A 200 -7.50 8.74 8.68
N LEU A 201 -8.27 8.46 7.60
CA LEU A 201 -8.71 7.10 7.28
C LEU A 201 -7.53 6.16 7.00
N ILE A 202 -6.55 6.56 6.16
CA ILE A 202 -5.39 5.71 5.89
C ILE A 202 -4.56 5.49 7.16
N ARG A 203 -4.38 6.52 8.01
CA ARG A 203 -3.66 6.38 9.27
C ARG A 203 -4.32 5.38 10.20
N GLU A 204 -5.63 5.48 10.36
CA GLU A 204 -6.40 4.61 11.23
C GLU A 204 -6.37 3.15 10.75
N VAL A 205 -6.56 2.91 9.45
CA VAL A 205 -6.49 1.55 8.89
C VAL A 205 -5.07 1.00 8.98
N LEU A 206 -4.06 1.78 8.62
CA LEU A 206 -2.67 1.36 8.66
C LEU A 206 -2.24 1.04 10.11
N TYR A 207 -2.58 1.90 11.06
CA TYR A 207 -2.32 1.66 12.47
C TYR A 207 -2.97 0.36 12.91
N SER A 208 -4.28 0.20 12.68
CA SER A 208 -5.04 -0.98 13.07
C SER A 208 -4.46 -2.27 12.50
N VAL A 209 -4.09 -2.29 11.22
CA VAL A 209 -3.42 -3.44 10.59
C VAL A 209 -2.10 -3.73 11.28
N LEU A 210 -1.25 -2.71 11.46
CA LEU A 210 0.07 -2.89 12.06
C LEU A 210 -0.04 -3.37 13.51
N ILE A 211 -1.00 -2.92 14.30
CA ILE A 211 -1.15 -3.35 15.70
C ILE A 211 -2.05 -4.57 15.91
N SER A 212 -2.57 -5.17 14.83
CA SER A 212 -3.47 -6.33 14.92
C SER A 212 -2.81 -7.56 15.56
N GLU A 213 -3.62 -8.55 15.92
CA GLU A 213 -3.18 -9.77 16.60
C GLU A 213 -2.30 -10.69 15.75
N ILE A 214 -2.26 -10.47 14.43
CA ILE A 214 -1.39 -11.23 13.51
C ILE A 214 0.11 -10.95 13.74
N PHE A 215 0.43 -9.84 14.41
CA PHE A 215 1.81 -9.49 14.78
C PHE A 215 2.06 -9.91 16.24
N GLU A 216 2.85 -10.97 16.41
CA GLU A 216 3.24 -11.56 17.70
C GLU A 216 4.34 -10.75 18.44
N TYR A 217 4.41 -9.43 18.23
CA TYR A 217 5.48 -8.57 18.75
C TYR A 217 4.93 -7.47 19.66
N ASP A 218 5.47 -7.36 20.87
CA ASP A 218 4.93 -6.50 21.93
C ASP A 218 5.24 -5.01 21.74
N HIS A 219 6.28 -4.63 20.99
CA HIS A 219 6.67 -3.23 20.83
C HIS A 219 5.86 -2.49 19.76
N LYS A 220 4.54 -2.44 19.93
CA LYS A 220 3.60 -1.71 19.06
C LYS A 220 3.73 -0.19 19.15
N ASP A 221 4.39 0.29 20.20
CA ASP A 221 4.69 1.70 20.46
C ASP A 221 5.42 2.41 19.32
N ILE A 222 6.17 1.68 18.49
CA ILE A 222 6.87 2.23 17.33
C ILE A 222 5.91 2.84 16.29
N PHE A 223 4.62 2.49 16.34
CA PHE A 223 3.59 3.02 15.45
C PHE A 223 2.67 4.07 16.10
N LYS A 224 2.98 4.54 17.32
CA LYS A 224 2.21 5.60 18.01
C LYS A 224 2.04 6.88 17.18
N PHE A 225 2.95 7.16 16.24
CA PHE A 225 2.83 8.32 15.35
C PHE A 225 1.59 8.22 14.43
N LEU A 226 1.11 7.01 14.13
CA LEU A 226 -0.12 6.77 13.37
C LEU A 226 -1.37 6.90 14.23
N ASP A 227 -1.24 6.72 15.54
CA ASP A 227 -2.32 6.86 16.51
C ASP A 227 -2.81 8.32 16.52
N ILE A 228 -4.11 8.51 16.28
CA ILE A 228 -4.76 9.82 16.41
C ILE A 228 -5.78 9.64 17.54
N PRO A 229 -5.79 10.51 18.56
CA PRO A 229 -6.94 10.59 19.44
C PRO A 229 -8.16 10.98 18.59
N ILE A 230 -9.17 10.09 18.60
CA ILE A 230 -10.48 10.34 18.00
C ILE A 230 -11.04 11.68 18.48
#